data_AF-A0A1U8IEI5-F1
#
_entry.id   AF-A0A1U8IEI5-F1
#
_cell.length_a   1.000
_cell.length_b   1.000
_cell.length_c   1.000
_cell.angle_alpha   90.00
_cell.angle_beta   90.00
_cell.angle_gamma   90.00
#
_symmetry.space_group_name_H-M   'P 1'
#
loop_
_entity.id
_entity.type
_entity.pdbx_description
1 polymer ?
#
loop_
_entity_poly.entity_id
_entity_poly.type
_entity_poly.pdbx_seq_one_letter_code
_entity_poly.pdbx_strand_id
1 'polypeptide(L)'
;MVLRTVEDKEVVVIGERQNYLTNVVSALRAEKLVQKGCEAYFAYIRNTNVKSPTVKELRTVKEFFDVFPEELPELPPNREVEFGIKLLPGTGLVSIAYYRMAPKELVELMVQIQELLYRGFIRPSVSPWGAPVIFMKKKDGTL
;
A
#
# COMPACT_ATOMS: atom_id res chain seq x y z
N MET A 1 13.10 -17.56 -33.74
CA MET A 1 12.78 -17.24 -32.33
C MET A 1 13.82 -16.23 -31.86
N VAL A 2 13.44 -15.10 -31.29
CA VAL A 2 14.40 -14.08 -30.84
C VAL A 2 14.55 -14.22 -29.33
N LEU A 3 15.79 -14.39 -28.87
CA LEU A 3 16.16 -14.45 -27.46
C LEU A 3 16.95 -13.18 -27.10
N ARG A 4 16.76 -12.66 -25.89
CA ARG A 4 17.57 -11.56 -25.36
C ARG A 4 18.54 -12.09 -24.32
N THR A 5 19.80 -11.68 -24.40
CA THR A 5 20.82 -12.03 -23.40
C THR A 5 20.69 -11.14 -22.15
N VAL A 6 21.46 -11.45 -21.11
CA VAL A 6 21.53 -10.65 -19.87
C VAL A 6 22.08 -9.23 -20.12
N GLU A 7 22.75 -9.02 -21.25
CA GLU A 7 23.29 -7.73 -21.70
C GLU A 7 22.35 -7.00 -22.70
N ASP A 8 21.09 -7.44 -22.81
CA ASP A 8 20.06 -6.93 -23.74
C ASP A 8 20.44 -7.00 -25.23
N LYS A 9 21.40 -7.87 -25.57
CA LYS A 9 21.74 -8.18 -26.97
C LYS A 9 20.74 -9.16 -27.55
N GLU A 10 20.23 -8.87 -28.74
CA GLU A 10 19.28 -9.73 -29.44
C GLU A 10 20.01 -10.86 -30.18
N VAL A 11 19.60 -12.10 -29.91
CA VAL A 11 20.08 -13.30 -30.58
C VAL A 11 18.91 -13.92 -31.35
N VAL A 12 19.02 -13.91 -32.68
CA VAL A 12 18.02 -14.52 -33.55
C VAL A 12 18.36 -16.00 -33.72
N VAL A 13 17.56 -16.86 -33.10
CA VAL A 13 17.66 -18.31 -33.30
C VAL A 13 16.88 -18.67 -34.56
N ILE A 14 17.63 -18.97 -35.62
CA ILE A 14 17.12 -19.50 -36.88
C ILE A 14 17.27 -21.02 -36.82
N GLY A 15 16.17 -21.72 -36.58
CA GLY A 15 16.14 -23.17 -36.70
C GLY A 15 15.82 -23.57 -38.12
N GLU A 16 16.64 -24.43 -38.72
CA GLU A 16 16.30 -25.09 -39.98
C GLU A 16 15.18 -26.11 -39.71
N ARG A 17 14.01 -25.92 -40.34
CA ARG A 17 12.84 -26.80 -40.15
C ARG A 17 12.76 -27.81 -41.29
N GLN A 18 13.35 -28.98 -41.10
CA GLN A 18 13.02 -30.14 -41.93
C GLN A 18 11.96 -30.99 -41.20
N ASN A 19 10.72 -30.92 -41.70
CA ASN A 19 9.60 -31.85 -41.52
C ASN A 19 9.48 -32.66 -40.20
N TYR A 20 8.60 -32.15 -39.33
CA TYR A 20 7.78 -32.81 -38.29
C TYR A 20 8.46 -33.70 -37.22
N LEU A 21 8.21 -33.31 -35.95
CA LEU A 21 8.50 -34.00 -34.68
C LEU A 21 9.87 -33.70 -34.04
N THR A 22 9.93 -32.54 -33.38
CA THR A 22 10.89 -32.12 -32.33
C THR A 22 12.38 -32.04 -32.71
N ASN A 23 12.91 -30.82 -32.71
CA ASN A 23 14.35 -30.51 -32.65
C ASN A 23 14.99 -30.90 -31.28
N VAL A 24 14.52 -31.96 -30.65
CA VAL A 24 14.94 -32.40 -29.33
C VAL A 24 16.02 -33.46 -29.52
N VAL A 25 17.24 -33.14 -29.09
CA VAL A 25 18.35 -34.09 -29.02
C VAL A 25 18.43 -34.67 -27.62
N SER A 26 18.87 -35.93 -27.50
CA SER A 26 19.15 -36.53 -26.20
C SER A 26 20.36 -35.86 -25.54
N ALA A 27 20.39 -35.88 -24.20
CA ALA A 27 21.50 -35.32 -23.42
C ALA A 27 22.87 -35.92 -23.82
N LEU A 28 22.93 -37.24 -24.03
CA LEU A 28 24.14 -37.94 -24.50
C LEU A 28 24.63 -37.43 -25.87
N ARG A 29 23.70 -37.08 -26.77
CA ARG A 29 24.03 -36.58 -28.10
C ARG A 29 24.47 -35.12 -28.04
N ALA A 30 23.85 -34.32 -27.19
CA ALA A 30 24.28 -32.95 -26.91
C ALA A 30 25.70 -32.94 -26.30
N GLU A 31 25.96 -33.80 -25.31
CA GLU A 31 27.27 -33.92 -24.66
C GLU A 31 28.38 -34.30 -25.66
N LYS A 32 28.13 -35.28 -26.53
CA LYS A 32 29.06 -35.65 -27.60
C LYS A 32 29.32 -34.51 -28.59
N LEU A 33 28.34 -33.65 -28.87
CA LEU A 33 28.52 -32.51 -29.75
C LEU A 33 29.37 -31.42 -29.08
N VAL A 34 29.15 -31.15 -27.80
CA VAL A 34 29.98 -30.23 -27.02
C VAL A 34 31.42 -30.73 -26.92
N GLN A 35 31.63 -32.03 -26.66
CA GLN A 35 32.96 -32.65 -26.64
C GLN A 35 33.70 -32.56 -27.99
N LYS A 36 32.96 -32.41 -29.10
CA LYS A 36 33.52 -32.20 -30.44
C LYS A 36 33.82 -30.73 -30.75
N GLY A 37 33.64 -29.83 -29.78
CA GLY A 37 33.92 -28.40 -29.92
C GLY A 37 32.75 -27.56 -30.43
N CYS A 38 31.52 -28.09 -30.46
CA CYS A 38 30.35 -27.27 -30.77
C CYS A 38 30.00 -26.34 -29.61
N GLU A 39 29.76 -25.05 -29.91
CA GLU A 39 29.27 -24.08 -28.93
C GLU A 39 27.85 -24.40 -28.48
N ALA A 40 27.62 -24.41 -27.17
CA ALA A 40 26.32 -24.65 -26.57
C ALA A 40 25.85 -23.45 -25.75
N TYR A 41 24.56 -23.15 -25.86
CA TYR A 41 23.91 -22.05 -25.17
C TYR A 41 22.77 -22.59 -24.31
N PHE A 42 22.71 -22.14 -23.06
CA PHE A 42 21.63 -22.49 -22.13
C PHE A 42 20.61 -21.36 -22.06
N ALA A 43 19.36 -21.65 -22.42
CA ALA A 43 18.25 -20.72 -22.31
C ALA A 43 17.29 -21.20 -21.22
N TYR A 44 16.93 -20.31 -20.30
CA TYR A 44 15.90 -20.58 -19.29
C TYR A 44 14.87 -19.46 -19.29
N ILE A 45 13.62 -19.81 -19.02
CA ILE A 45 12.53 -18.84 -18.88
C ILE A 45 12.44 -18.48 -17.40
N ARG A 46 12.75 -17.24 -17.05
CA ARG A 46 12.48 -16.73 -15.70
C ARG A 46 11.04 -16.23 -15.66
N ASN A 47 10.15 -16.99 -15.03
CA ASN A 47 8.82 -16.49 -14.72
C ASN A 47 8.94 -15.42 -13.63
N THR A 48 9.00 -14.15 -14.04
CA THR A 48 8.77 -13.00 -13.15
C THR A 48 7.27 -12.91 -12.91
N ASN A 49 6.69 -13.90 -12.23
CA ASN A 49 5.40 -13.73 -11.59
C ASN A 49 5.65 -12.75 -10.44
N VAL A 50 5.67 -11.45 -10.80
CA VAL A 50 5.69 -10.35 -9.86
C VAL A 50 4.40 -10.53 -9.07
N LYS A 51 4.52 -10.97 -7.81
CA LYS A 51 3.45 -10.74 -6.83
C LYS A 51 3.00 -9.30 -7.04
N SER A 52 1.71 -9.06 -7.22
CA SER A 52 1.18 -7.71 -7.43
C SER A 52 1.95 -6.72 -6.55
N PRO A 53 2.55 -5.66 -7.12
CA PRO A 53 3.40 -4.77 -6.37
C PRO A 53 2.66 -4.32 -5.12
N THR A 54 3.32 -4.34 -3.97
CA THR A 54 2.72 -3.81 -2.74
C THR A 54 2.32 -2.36 -2.98
N VAL A 55 1.32 -1.82 -2.26
CA VAL A 55 0.89 -0.42 -2.47
C VAL A 55 2.07 0.56 -2.34
N LYS A 56 3.03 0.24 -1.45
CA LYS A 56 4.30 0.98 -1.25
C LYS A 56 5.26 0.89 -2.45
N GLU A 57 5.05 -0.04 -3.39
CA GLU A 57 5.86 -0.20 -4.60
C GLU A 57 5.34 0.56 -5.81
N LEU A 58 4.09 1.02 -5.76
CA LEU A 58 3.51 1.86 -6.81
C LEU A 58 4.33 3.14 -6.97
N ARG A 59 4.68 3.47 -8.21
CA ARG A 59 5.55 4.61 -8.55
C ARG A 59 5.07 5.91 -7.87
N THR A 60 3.76 6.18 -7.91
CA THR A 60 3.16 7.36 -7.29
C THR A 60 3.31 7.37 -5.77
N VAL A 61 3.11 6.24 -5.10
CA VAL A 61 3.23 6.14 -3.63
C VAL A 61 4.68 6.27 -3.20
N LYS A 62 5.62 5.73 -3.98
CA LYS A 62 7.06 5.92 -3.75
C LYS A 62 7.50 7.37 -3.93
N GLU A 63 6.98 8.03 -4.96
CA GLU A 63 7.31 9.41 -5.30
C GLU A 63 6.76 10.41 -4.27
N PHE A 64 5.58 10.13 -3.70
CA PHE A 64 4.89 10.98 -2.73
C PHE A 64 4.68 10.27 -1.39
N PHE A 65 5.72 9.61 -0.88
CA PHE A 65 5.61 8.80 0.34
C PHE A 65 5.18 9.63 1.58
N ASP A 66 5.56 10.90 1.62
CA ASP A 66 5.17 11.88 2.64
C ASP A 66 3.67 12.22 2.62
N VAL A 67 3.00 12.08 1.47
CA VAL A 67 1.55 12.28 1.31
C VAL A 67 0.75 11.04 1.70
N PHE A 68 1.37 9.85 1.69
CA PHE A 68 0.76 8.57 2.05
C PHE A 68 1.39 7.92 3.28
N PRO A 69 1.47 8.61 4.43
CA PRO A 69 2.01 8.02 5.64
C PRO A 69 1.05 6.97 6.21
N GLU A 70 1.61 5.98 6.92
CA GLU A 70 0.83 4.91 7.56
C GLU A 70 -0.02 5.43 8.72
N GLU A 71 0.45 6.49 9.39
CA GLU A 71 -0.28 7.26 10.38
C GLU A 71 -0.34 8.74 9.99
N LEU A 72 -1.42 9.43 10.35
CA LEU A 72 -1.52 10.86 10.07
C LEU A 72 -0.45 11.65 10.85
N PRO A 73 0.22 12.61 10.19
CA PRO A 73 1.11 13.55 10.87
C PRO A 73 0.29 14.45 11.81
N GLU A 74 0.99 15.31 12.55
CA GLU A 74 0.37 16.36 13.37
C GLU A 74 -0.56 17.28 12.55
N LEU A 75 -1.20 18.22 13.24
CA LEU A 75 -2.03 19.22 12.56
C LEU A 75 -1.23 19.92 11.44
N PRO A 76 -1.87 20.18 10.29
CA PRO A 76 -1.22 20.94 9.23
C PRO A 76 -0.80 22.31 9.75
N PRO A 77 0.28 22.90 9.21
CA PRO A 77 0.68 24.25 9.58
C PRO A 77 -0.44 25.25 9.32
N ASN A 78 -0.46 26.35 10.08
CA ASN A 78 -1.43 27.42 9.90
C ASN A 78 -1.46 27.86 8.44
N ARG A 79 -2.67 27.90 7.87
CA ARG A 79 -2.92 28.33 6.49
C ARG A 79 -3.62 29.68 6.51
N GLU A 80 -3.51 30.45 5.43
CA GLU A 80 -4.21 31.74 5.27
C GLU A 80 -5.74 31.59 5.25
N VAL A 81 -6.23 30.39 4.90
CA VAL A 81 -7.67 30.08 4.85
C VAL A 81 -8.03 29.21 6.05
N GLU A 82 -8.91 29.74 6.90
CA GLU A 82 -9.49 29.01 8.03
C GLU A 82 -10.83 28.36 7.67
N PHE A 83 -11.10 27.20 8.26
CA PHE A 83 -12.41 26.55 8.15
C PHE A 83 -13.39 27.19 9.13
N GLY A 84 -14.31 28.01 8.63
CA GLY A 84 -15.37 28.64 9.42
C GLY A 84 -16.69 27.85 9.37
N ILE A 85 -17.24 27.50 10.54
CA ILE A 85 -18.59 26.92 10.65
C ILE A 85 -19.60 28.07 10.74
N LYS A 86 -20.35 28.32 9.65
CA LYS A 86 -21.42 29.33 9.64
C LYS A 86 -22.68 28.77 10.29
N LEU A 87 -23.14 29.42 11.36
CA LEU A 87 -24.42 29.11 11.99
C LEU A 87 -25.56 29.86 11.30
N LEU A 88 -26.73 29.22 11.24
CA LEU A 88 -27.94 29.90 10.78
C LEU A 88 -28.40 30.91 11.86
N PRO A 89 -29.02 32.04 11.47
CA PRO A 89 -29.60 32.96 12.44
C PRO A 89 -30.61 32.26 13.34
N GLY A 90 -30.49 32.46 14.65
CA GLY A 90 -31.40 31.86 15.64
C GLY A 90 -31.04 30.43 16.08
N THR A 91 -29.92 29.85 15.61
CA THR A 91 -29.46 28.56 16.14
C THR A 91 -29.12 28.67 17.63
N GLY A 92 -29.87 27.95 18.47
CA GLY A 92 -29.59 27.83 19.91
C GLY A 92 -28.39 26.95 20.22
N LEU A 93 -27.86 27.08 21.42
CA LEU A 93 -26.77 26.23 21.92
C LEU A 93 -27.24 24.78 22.08
N VAL A 94 -26.44 23.82 21.62
CA VAL A 94 -26.68 22.39 21.86
C VAL A 94 -25.69 21.92 22.93
N SER A 95 -26.20 21.57 24.11
CA SER A 95 -25.44 20.95 25.20
C SER A 95 -26.20 19.74 25.72
N ILE A 96 -25.84 18.56 25.21
CA ILE A 96 -26.48 17.30 25.55
C ILE A 96 -25.58 16.54 26.53
N ALA A 97 -26.20 15.91 27.54
CA ALA A 97 -25.47 15.08 28.50
C ALA A 97 -24.84 13.85 27.81
N TYR A 98 -23.69 13.39 28.32
CA TYR A 98 -23.04 12.19 27.83
C TYR A 98 -23.92 10.95 28.00
N TYR A 99 -23.86 10.03 27.03
CA TYR A 99 -24.49 8.73 27.17
C TYR A 99 -23.81 7.90 28.26
N ARG A 100 -24.58 6.98 28.85
CA ARG A 100 -24.02 5.99 29.79
C ARG A 100 -23.12 5.03 29.02
N MET A 101 -21.90 4.87 29.50
CA MET A 101 -20.87 4.01 28.91
C MET A 101 -20.49 2.91 29.89
N ALA A 102 -20.13 1.74 29.36
CA ALA A 102 -19.57 0.65 30.16
C ALA A 102 -18.15 1.01 30.64
N PRO A 103 -17.62 0.40 31.72
CA PRO A 103 -16.27 0.69 32.21
C PRO A 103 -15.18 0.53 31.15
N LYS A 104 -15.31 -0.46 30.25
CA LYS A 104 -14.36 -0.67 29.14
C LYS A 104 -14.36 0.49 28.13
N GLU A 105 -15.53 1.00 27.79
CA GLU A 105 -15.69 2.13 26.87
C GLU A 105 -15.14 3.43 27.47
N LEU A 106 -15.31 3.64 28.77
CA LEU A 106 -14.74 4.79 29.47
C LEU A 106 -13.20 4.77 29.46
N VAL A 107 -12.60 3.60 29.67
CA VAL A 107 -11.13 3.45 29.59
C VAL A 107 -10.64 3.74 28.17
N GLU A 108 -11.30 3.16 27.16
CA GLU A 108 -10.95 3.40 25.76
C GLU A 108 -11.09 4.88 25.38
N LEU A 109 -12.16 5.54 25.84
CA LEU A 109 -12.39 6.96 25.59
C LEU A 109 -11.25 7.82 26.13
N MET A 110 -10.77 7.50 27.34
CA MET A 110 -9.67 8.24 27.95
C MET A 110 -8.37 8.05 27.17
N VAL A 111 -8.08 6.82 26.70
CA VAL A 111 -6.90 6.53 25.86
C VAL A 111 -6.97 7.33 24.55
N GLN A 112 -8.11 7.32 23.87
CA GLN A 112 -8.28 8.07 22.62
C GLN A 112 -8.18 9.59 22.84
N ILE A 113 -8.77 10.13 23.91
CA ILE A 113 -8.65 11.55 24.24
C ILE A 113 -7.20 11.93 24.51
N GLN A 114 -6.46 11.12 25.27
CA GLN A 114 -5.04 11.36 25.55
C GLN A 114 -4.20 11.36 24.28
N GLU A 115 -4.42 10.40 23.38
CA GLU A 115 -3.73 10.32 22.09
C GLU A 115 -4.03 11.55 21.23
N LEU A 116 -5.30 11.96 21.14
CA LEU A 116 -5.70 13.14 20.36
C LEU A 116 -5.15 14.44 20.95
N LEU A 117 -5.04 14.55 22.28
CA LEU A 117 -4.40 15.68 22.95
C LEU A 117 -2.89 15.70 22.70
N TYR A 118 -2.23 14.54 22.79
CA TYR A 118 -0.80 14.40 22.55
C TYR A 118 -0.43 14.78 21.12
N ARG A 119 -1.24 14.36 20.13
CA ARG A 119 -1.07 14.73 18.71
C ARG A 119 -1.49 16.18 18.40
N GLY A 120 -2.07 16.89 19.37
CA GLY A 120 -2.53 18.27 19.21
C GLY A 120 -3.81 18.43 18.38
N PHE A 121 -4.51 17.33 18.02
CA PHE A 121 -5.75 17.39 17.24
C PHE A 121 -6.92 18.00 18.00
N ILE A 122 -6.92 17.90 19.32
CA ILE A 122 -7.91 18.53 20.21
C ILE A 122 -7.22 19.31 21.32
N ARG A 123 -7.99 20.16 21.99
CA ARG A 123 -7.57 20.90 23.19
C ARG A 123 -8.73 21.03 24.17
N PRO A 124 -8.46 21.18 25.48
CA PRO A 124 -9.51 21.51 26.44
C PRO A 124 -10.24 22.79 26.04
N SER A 125 -11.55 22.83 26.26
CA SER A 125 -12.37 24.00 25.98
C SER A 125 -13.46 24.19 27.04
N VAL A 126 -13.93 25.43 27.18
CA VAL A 126 -15.07 25.81 28.03
C VAL A 126 -16.25 26.23 27.14
N SER A 127 -16.54 25.42 26.12
CA SER A 127 -17.58 25.70 25.15
C SER A 127 -18.98 25.58 25.77
N PRO A 128 -19.91 26.49 25.47
CA PRO A 128 -21.32 26.30 25.79
C PRO A 128 -22.00 25.22 24.92
N TRP A 129 -21.29 24.70 23.91
CA TRP A 129 -21.71 23.59 23.07
C TRP A 129 -21.08 22.29 23.56
N GLY A 130 -21.91 21.24 23.65
CA GLY A 130 -21.50 19.89 24.02
C GLY A 130 -22.29 18.85 23.24
N ALA A 131 -21.56 17.95 22.59
CA ALA A 131 -22.12 16.81 21.87
C ALA A 131 -21.68 15.50 22.56
N PRO A 132 -22.56 14.48 22.64
CA PRO A 132 -22.21 13.21 23.25
C PRO A 132 -21.28 12.40 22.33
N VAL A 133 -20.42 11.58 22.93
CA VAL A 133 -19.56 10.62 22.23
C VAL A 133 -20.25 9.25 22.19
N ILE A 134 -20.09 8.53 21.07
CA ILE A 134 -20.65 7.20 20.85
C ILE A 134 -19.55 6.29 20.32
N PHE A 135 -19.46 5.07 20.84
CA PHE A 135 -18.56 4.04 20.32
C PHE A 135 -19.22 3.25 19.19
N MET A 136 -18.42 2.93 18.18
CA MET A 136 -18.83 2.07 17.08
C MET A 136 -17.81 0.95 16.91
N LYS A 137 -18.28 -0.30 16.93
CA LYS A 137 -17.42 -1.46 16.70
C LYS A 137 -16.89 -1.44 15.26
N LYS A 138 -15.58 -1.40 15.11
CA LYS A 138 -14.91 -1.47 13.81
C LYS A 138 -14.90 -2.92 13.29
N LYS A 139 -14.64 -3.08 11.98
CA LYS A 139 -14.64 -4.40 11.31
C LYS A 139 -13.58 -5.35 11.86
N ASP A 140 -12.48 -4.82 12.35
CA ASP A 140 -11.37 -5.54 12.99
C ASP A 140 -11.69 -5.97 14.44
N GLY A 141 -12.87 -5.62 14.96
CA GLY A 141 -13.30 -5.95 16.30
C GLY A 141 -12.80 -5.00 17.38
N THR A 142 -12.07 -3.94 16.99
CA THR A 142 -11.71 -2.85 17.91
C THR A 142 -12.91 -1.95 18.18
N LEU A 143 -12.88 -1.26 19.33
CA LEU A 143 -13.80 -0.20 19.70
C LEU A 143 -13.20 1.16 19.35
#